data_AF-A0A0C4WSL0-F1
#
_entry.id   AF-A0A0C4WSL0-F1
#
_cell.length_a   1.000
_cell.length_b   1.000
_cell.length_c   1.000
_cell.angle_alpha   90.00
_cell.angle_beta   90.00
_cell.angle_gamma   90.00
#
_symmetry.space_group_name_H-M   'P 1'
#
loop_
_entity.id
_entity.type
_entity.pdbx_description
1 polymer ?
#
loop_
_entity_poly.entity_id
_entity_poly.type
_entity_poly.pdbx_seq_one_letter_code
_entity_poly.pdbx_strand_id
1 'polypeptide(L)'
;MIRRRLVDGELAYFTTWAPAGTPLEKLAWVEGHRWSIEASFETAKNELGLDHNETRSWHGWHRHVCWSCWRLPYWPRSATVPMPCRAQKNRHSLSSQCRVDPLVHAGNQEIRRIATRLAQRLIDPAQIITWSCWRRAHQAGARWAHLTSKMQL
;
A
#
# COMPACT_ATOMS: atom_id res chain seq x y z
N MET A 1 -0.83 -6.15 21.58
CA MET A 1 -0.96 -7.57 21.23
C MET A 1 0.37 -8.27 21.44
N ILE A 2 0.36 -9.48 21.98
CA ILE A 2 1.55 -10.33 22.12
C ILE A 2 1.35 -11.56 21.24
N ARG A 3 2.32 -11.85 20.37
CA ARG A 3 2.34 -13.06 19.54
C ARG A 3 3.48 -13.95 20.01
N ARG A 4 3.20 -15.22 20.25
CA ARG A 4 4.22 -16.23 20.52
C ARG A 4 4.60 -16.96 19.22
N ARG A 5 5.90 -17.08 18.95
CA ARG A 5 6.41 -17.92 17.86
C ARG A 5 6.36 -19.38 18.31
N LEU A 6 5.76 -20.25 17.49
CA LEU A 6 5.55 -21.67 17.84
C LEU A 6 6.85 -22.48 17.87
N VAL A 7 7.87 -22.07 17.11
CA VAL A 7 9.14 -22.82 16.96
C VAL A 7 10.07 -22.55 18.15
N ASP A 8 10.34 -21.27 18.44
CA ASP A 8 11.37 -20.88 19.41
C ASP A 8 10.76 -20.33 20.72
N GLY A 9 9.44 -20.24 20.81
CA GLY A 9 8.74 -19.71 21.99
C GLY A 9 8.88 -18.19 22.20
N GLU A 10 9.64 -17.50 21.34
CA GLU A 10 9.87 -16.05 21.41
C GLU A 10 8.57 -15.24 21.33
N LEU A 11 8.53 -14.14 22.09
CA LEU A 11 7.38 -13.24 22.15
C LEU A 11 7.65 -11.99 21.32
N ALA A 12 6.76 -11.71 20.36
CA ALA A 12 6.72 -10.47 19.60
C ALA A 12 5.63 -9.55 20.15
N TYR A 13 6.00 -8.29 20.40
CA TYR A 13 5.11 -7.27 20.97
C TYR A 13 4.68 -6.29 19.88
N PHE A 14 3.36 -6.10 19.77
CA PHE A 14 2.74 -5.17 18.82
C PHE A 14 1.90 -4.15 19.57
N THR A 15 2.17 -2.87 19.34
CA THR A 15 1.31 -1.77 19.80
C THR A 15 0.23 -1.49 18.76
N THR A 16 -1.02 -1.74 19.12
CA THR A 16 -2.18 -1.55 18.25
C THR A 16 -3.00 -0.36 18.73
N TRP A 17 -3.37 0.53 17.81
CA TRP A 17 -4.34 1.58 18.08
C TRP A 17 -5.73 1.08 17.65
N ALA A 18 -6.44 0.44 18.58
CA ALA A 18 -7.75 -0.15 18.34
C ALA A 18 -8.70 0.16 19.51
N PRO A 19 -10.02 0.28 19.28
CA PRO A 19 -11.00 0.47 20.35
C PRO A 19 -10.96 -0.66 21.39
N ALA A 20 -11.30 -0.32 22.63
CA ALA A 20 -11.46 -1.31 23.70
C ALA A 20 -12.52 -2.36 23.30
N GLY A 21 -12.21 -3.65 23.48
CA GLY A 21 -13.09 -4.75 23.08
C GLY A 21 -12.89 -5.27 21.65
N THR A 22 -11.92 -4.75 20.88
CA THR A 22 -11.59 -5.32 19.57
C THR A 22 -11.08 -6.75 19.73
N PRO A 23 -11.67 -7.76 19.04
CA PRO A 23 -11.26 -9.15 19.18
C PRO A 23 -9.83 -9.34 18.68
N LEU A 24 -9.08 -10.22 19.37
CA LEU A 24 -7.68 -10.50 19.05
C LEU A 24 -7.50 -11.00 17.61
N GLU A 25 -8.46 -11.77 17.08
CA GLU A 25 -8.47 -12.25 15.69
C GLU A 25 -8.44 -11.09 14.70
N LYS A 26 -9.21 -10.02 14.95
CA LYS A 26 -9.24 -8.85 14.08
C LYS A 26 -7.92 -8.08 14.15
N LEU A 27 -7.31 -7.98 15.33
CA LEU A 27 -5.98 -7.39 15.49
C LEU A 27 -4.92 -8.21 14.73
N ALA A 28 -4.95 -9.53 14.85
CA ALA A 28 -4.03 -10.42 14.14
C ALA A 28 -4.23 -10.34 12.62
N TRP A 29 -5.49 -10.26 12.15
CA TRP A 29 -5.82 -10.08 10.74
C TRP A 29 -5.26 -8.76 10.22
N VAL A 30 -5.49 -7.64 10.90
CA VAL A 30 -4.96 -6.32 10.52
C VAL A 30 -3.43 -6.31 10.46
N GLU A 31 -2.76 -6.89 11.46
CA GLU A 31 -1.30 -6.99 11.47
C GLU A 31 -0.79 -7.88 10.31
N GLY A 32 -1.49 -8.97 9.99
CA GLY A 32 -1.18 -9.83 8.84
C GLY A 32 -1.31 -9.11 7.49
N HIS A 33 -2.22 -8.14 7.38
CA HIS A 33 -2.40 -7.36 6.15
C HIS A 33 -1.24 -6.41 5.86
N ARG A 34 -0.44 -6.05 6.87
CA ARG A 34 0.74 -5.18 6.69
C ARG A 34 1.71 -5.77 5.67
N TRP A 35 1.90 -7.09 5.69
CA TRP A 35 2.78 -7.78 4.75
C TRP A 35 2.29 -7.66 3.30
N SER A 36 0.98 -7.61 3.07
CA SER A 36 0.44 -7.46 1.72
C SER A 36 0.84 -6.14 1.08
N ILE A 37 1.06 -5.08 1.87
CA ILE A 37 1.53 -3.79 1.36
C ILE A 37 2.98 -3.91 0.89
N GLU A 38 3.84 -4.50 1.71
CA GLU A 38 5.25 -4.74 1.39
C GLU A 38 5.40 -5.62 0.15
N ALA A 39 4.67 -6.73 0.09
CA ALA A 39 4.61 -7.58 -1.09
C ALA A 39 4.16 -6.81 -2.34
N SER A 40 3.16 -5.93 -2.23
CA SER A 40 2.70 -5.12 -3.36
C SER A 40 3.76 -4.12 -3.84
N PHE A 41 4.56 -3.55 -2.93
CA PHE A 41 5.67 -2.67 -3.30
C PHE A 41 6.81 -3.44 -3.97
N GLU A 42 7.14 -4.63 -3.50
CA GLU A 42 8.15 -5.48 -4.14
C GLU A 42 7.71 -5.90 -5.54
N THR A 43 6.45 -6.31 -5.72
CA THR A 43 5.84 -6.53 -7.04
C THR A 43 5.93 -5.29 -7.92
N ALA A 44 5.65 -4.09 -7.38
CA ALA A 44 5.71 -2.84 -8.13
C ALA A 44 7.11 -2.53 -8.66
N LYS A 45 8.15 -2.80 -7.85
CA LYS A 45 9.54 -2.63 -8.26
C LYS A 45 9.92 -3.65 -9.33
N ASN A 46 9.74 -4.93 -9.02
CA ASN A 46 10.22 -6.04 -9.85
C ASN A 46 9.49 -6.15 -11.19
N GLU A 47 8.18 -5.91 -11.22
CA GLU A 47 7.35 -6.21 -12.39
C GLU A 47 6.86 -4.95 -13.12
N LEU A 48 6.75 -3.83 -12.42
CA LEU A 48 6.26 -2.56 -12.98
C LEU A 48 7.33 -1.46 -13.03
N GLY A 49 8.58 -1.79 -12.69
CA GLY A 49 9.72 -0.89 -12.78
C GLY A 49 9.56 0.36 -11.91
N LEU A 50 8.92 0.26 -10.74
CA LEU A 50 8.72 1.39 -9.84
C LEU A 50 10.06 2.06 -9.47
N ASP A 51 11.11 1.26 -9.30
CA ASP A 51 12.49 1.65 -9.04
C ASP A 51 13.28 2.02 -10.31
N HIS A 52 12.78 1.69 -11.49
CA HIS A 52 13.37 2.01 -12.79
C HIS A 52 12.82 3.34 -13.33
N ASN A 53 13.16 4.45 -12.67
CA ASN A 53 12.86 5.79 -13.18
C ASN A 53 14.13 6.64 -13.29
N GLU A 54 14.33 7.27 -14.45
CA GLU A 54 15.43 8.21 -14.71
C GLU A 54 14.95 9.67 -14.74
N THR A 55 13.68 9.92 -14.37
CA THR A 55 13.05 11.23 -14.45
C THR A 55 13.66 12.21 -13.46
N ARG A 56 14.23 13.31 -13.98
CA ARG A 56 14.85 14.39 -13.19
C ARG A 56 13.87 15.51 -12.79
N SER A 57 12.57 15.34 -13.04
CA SER A 57 11.54 16.32 -12.67
C SER A 57 10.49 15.68 -11.76
N TRP A 58 10.00 16.47 -10.81
CA TRP A 58 8.93 16.07 -9.89
C TRP A 58 7.70 15.51 -10.61
N HIS A 59 7.29 16.18 -11.69
CA HIS A 59 6.13 15.78 -12.49
C HIS A 59 6.34 14.43 -13.18
N GLY A 60 7.54 14.17 -13.71
CA GLY A 60 7.89 12.91 -14.34
C GLY A 60 7.86 11.76 -13.34
N TRP A 61 8.51 11.94 -12.19
CA TRP A 61 8.52 10.97 -11.11
C TRP A 61 7.11 10.67 -10.58
N HIS A 62 6.32 11.71 -10.29
CA HIS A 62 4.98 11.54 -9.74
C HIS A 62 4.04 10.79 -10.71
N ARG A 63 4.15 11.06 -12.02
CA ARG A 63 3.37 10.34 -13.04
C ARG A 63 3.79 8.88 -13.13
N HIS A 64 5.09 8.58 -13.09
CA HIS A 64 5.64 7.23 -13.10
C HIS A 64 5.13 6.41 -11.90
N VAL A 65 5.31 6.93 -10.68
CA VAL A 65 4.85 6.28 -9.45
C VAL A 65 3.34 6.07 -9.46
N CYS A 66 2.56 7.07 -9.87
CA CYS A 66 1.11 6.93 -9.98
C CYS A 66 0.70 5.84 -10.97
N TRP A 67 1.38 5.75 -12.12
CA TRP A 67 1.07 4.74 -13.13
C TRP A 67 1.43 3.33 -12.67
N SER A 68 2.63 3.14 -12.11
CA SER A 68 3.06 1.85 -11.55
C SER A 68 2.11 1.40 -10.44
N CYS A 69 1.76 2.27 -9.49
CA CYS A 69 0.82 1.92 -8.42
C CYS A 69 -0.61 1.68 -8.92
N TRP A 70 -1.09 2.42 -9.92
CA TRP A 70 -2.43 2.22 -10.49
C TRP A 70 -2.56 0.90 -11.24
N ARG A 71 -1.46 0.42 -11.83
CA ARG A 71 -1.45 -0.82 -12.62
C ARG A 71 -1.33 -2.09 -11.76
N LEU A 72 -0.82 -2.00 -10.53
CA LEU A 72 -0.70 -3.11 -9.57
C LEU A 72 -1.96 -3.97 -9.39
N PRO A 73 -3.17 -3.42 -9.15
CA PRO A 73 -4.38 -4.24 -8.94
C PRO A 73 -4.85 -4.98 -10.21
N TYR A 74 -4.43 -4.51 -11.38
CA TYR A 74 -4.78 -5.12 -12.68
C TYR A 74 -3.67 -6.04 -13.20
N TRP A 75 -2.53 -6.11 -12.52
CA TRP A 75 -1.48 -7.04 -12.86
C TRP A 75 -1.89 -8.45 -12.45
N PRO A 76 -1.81 -9.45 -13.35
CA PRO A 76 -2.16 -10.82 -13.00
C PRO A 76 -1.26 -11.28 -11.87
N ARG A 77 -1.85 -11.61 -10.72
CA ARG A 77 -1.17 -12.18 -9.55
C ARG A 77 -0.79 -13.64 -9.85
N SER A 78 0.04 -13.84 -10.85
CA SER A 78 0.39 -15.14 -11.41
C SER A 78 1.89 -15.17 -11.73
N ALA A 79 2.72 -15.35 -10.69
CA ALA A 79 4.13 -15.70 -10.87
C ALA A 79 4.73 -16.33 -9.60
N THR A 80 4.23 -17.50 -9.21
CA THR A 80 5.18 -18.57 -8.88
C THR A 80 5.79 -18.98 -10.22
N VAL A 81 7.05 -18.63 -10.47
CA VAL A 81 7.71 -18.87 -11.78
C VAL A 81 7.77 -20.37 -12.07
N PRO A 82 7.43 -20.81 -13.30
CA PRO A 82 8.47 -21.36 -14.17
C PRO A 82 8.37 -20.87 -15.64
N MET A 83 9.51 -20.46 -16.20
CA MET A 83 9.81 -20.50 -17.66
C MET A 83 10.25 -21.94 -18.03
N PRO A 84 10.27 -22.42 -19.32
CA PRO A 84 10.25 -21.67 -20.59
C PRO A 84 9.44 -22.27 -21.79
N CYS A 85 9.45 -21.49 -22.89
CA CYS A 85 9.53 -21.87 -24.32
C CYS A 85 8.27 -21.78 -25.26
N ARG A 86 8.22 -20.65 -25.99
CA ARG A 86 8.12 -20.50 -27.47
C ARG A 86 6.90 -21.07 -28.22
N ALA A 87 6.03 -20.16 -28.73
CA ALA A 87 5.58 -20.15 -30.13
C ALA A 87 4.78 -18.88 -30.48
N GLN A 88 4.96 -18.47 -31.74
CA GLN A 88 4.66 -17.21 -32.41
C GLN A 88 3.22 -17.16 -32.98
N LYS A 89 2.69 -15.95 -33.24
CA LYS A 89 2.26 -15.45 -34.59
C LYS A 89 0.97 -14.59 -34.60
N ASN A 90 1.17 -13.31 -34.92
CA ASN A 90 0.34 -12.34 -35.66
C ASN A 90 -1.17 -12.15 -35.38
N ARG A 91 -1.47 -10.89 -35.00
CA ARG A 91 -2.39 -9.92 -35.66
C ARG A 91 -3.71 -10.44 -36.21
N HIS A 92 -4.84 -9.84 -35.80
CA HIS A 92 -5.82 -9.25 -36.72
C HIS A 92 -6.61 -8.12 -36.02
N SER A 93 -6.77 -7.03 -36.75
CA SER A 93 -7.55 -5.82 -36.48
C SER A 93 -9.03 -6.09 -36.29
N LEU A 94 -9.65 -5.50 -35.26
CA LEU A 94 -11.10 -5.27 -35.25
C LEU A 94 -11.38 -3.84 -34.77
N SER A 95 -11.74 -3.02 -35.75
CA SER A 95 -12.52 -1.79 -35.59
C SER A 95 -13.74 -2.05 -34.71
N SER A 96 -13.87 -1.31 -33.61
CA SER A 96 -15.12 -1.22 -32.86
C SER A 96 -15.58 0.23 -32.85
N GLN A 97 -16.80 0.42 -33.34
CA GLN A 97 -17.51 1.68 -33.49
C GLN A 97 -17.36 2.61 -32.27
N CYS A 98 -17.08 3.89 -32.55
CA CYS A 98 -17.34 5.00 -31.64
C CYS A 98 -18.85 5.10 -31.40
N ARG A 99 -19.32 4.66 -30.23
CA ARG A 99 -20.58 5.09 -29.65
C ARG A 99 -20.25 6.28 -28.76
N VAL A 100 -20.73 7.47 -29.14
CA VAL A 100 -20.58 8.68 -28.31
C VAL A 100 -21.56 8.57 -27.14
N ASP A 101 -21.03 8.28 -25.95
CA ASP A 101 -21.78 8.42 -24.71
C ASP A 101 -22.05 9.91 -24.45
N PRO A 102 -23.27 10.32 -24.09
CA PRO A 102 -23.65 11.74 -23.92
C PRO A 102 -23.10 12.39 -22.64
N LEU A 103 -22.21 11.71 -21.92
CA LEU A 103 -21.57 12.20 -20.70
C LEU A 103 -20.06 12.12 -20.89
N VAL A 104 -19.38 13.26 -20.76
CA VAL A 104 -17.92 13.34 -20.74
C VAL A 104 -17.41 12.36 -19.68
N HIS A 105 -16.55 11.42 -20.11
CA HIS A 105 -15.88 10.48 -19.21
C HIS A 105 -15.29 11.26 -18.04
N ALA A 106 -15.67 10.92 -16.80
CA ALA A 106 -15.29 11.68 -15.61
C ALA A 106 -13.79 11.97 -15.65
N GLY A 107 -13.43 13.25 -15.73
CA GLY A 107 -12.03 13.64 -15.78
C GLY A 107 -11.34 13.09 -14.53
N ASN A 108 -10.08 12.67 -14.63
CA ASN A 108 -9.28 12.22 -13.48
C ASN A 108 -9.37 13.18 -12.26
N GLN A 109 -9.64 14.47 -12.51
CA GLN A 109 -9.86 15.49 -11.50
C GLN A 109 -11.19 15.34 -10.73
N GLU A 110 -12.27 14.93 -11.37
CA GLU A 110 -13.58 14.73 -10.73
C GLU A 110 -13.58 13.47 -9.87
N ILE A 111 -12.99 12.37 -10.38
CA ILE A 111 -12.79 11.14 -9.62
C ILE A 111 -11.94 11.43 -8.36
N ARG A 112 -10.85 12.18 -8.50
CA ARG A 112 -10.03 12.61 -7.36
C ARG A 112 -10.83 13.44 -6.35
N ARG A 113 -11.60 14.43 -6.80
CA ARG A 113 -12.41 15.28 -5.92
C ARG A 113 -13.44 14.46 -5.15
N ILE A 114 -14.14 13.55 -5.81
CA ILE A 114 -15.13 12.67 -5.18
C ILE A 114 -14.44 11.74 -4.17
N ALA A 115 -13.34 11.09 -4.55
CA ALA A 115 -12.58 10.21 -3.67
C ALA A 115 -12.04 10.94 -2.43
N THR A 116 -11.48 12.15 -2.60
CA THR A 116 -10.99 12.96 -1.48
C THR A 116 -12.14 13.39 -0.56
N ARG A 117 -13.29 13.80 -1.10
CA ARG A 117 -14.45 14.19 -0.29
C ARG A 117 -15.07 13.00 0.45
N LEU A 118 -15.11 11.82 -0.17
CA LEU A 118 -15.55 10.58 0.47
C LEU A 118 -14.57 10.16 1.59
N ALA A 119 -13.27 10.18 1.31
CA ALA A 119 -12.25 9.88 2.31
C ALA A 119 -12.34 10.84 3.51
N GLN A 120 -12.54 12.15 3.28
CA GLN A 120 -12.70 13.13 4.34
C GLN A 120 -13.99 12.91 5.17
N ARG A 121 -15.08 12.43 4.55
CA ARG A 121 -16.32 12.12 5.28
C ARG A 121 -16.26 10.85 6.12
N LEU A 122 -15.39 9.92 5.76
CA LEU A 122 -15.21 8.67 6.49
C LEU A 122 -14.24 8.79 7.66
N ILE A 123 -13.57 9.94 7.82
CA ILE A 123 -12.55 10.15 8.86
C ILE A 123 -13.05 11.20 9.86
N ASP A 124 -13.35 10.76 11.07
CA ASP A 124 -13.63 11.65 12.21
C ASP A 124 -12.36 12.43 12.60
N PRO A 125 -12.38 13.78 12.63
CA PRO A 125 -11.21 14.59 13.01
C PRO A 125 -10.68 14.28 14.42
N ALA A 126 -11.53 13.84 15.35
CA ALA A 126 -11.08 13.46 16.69
C ALA A 126 -10.15 12.22 16.62
N GLN A 127 -10.44 11.28 15.73
CA GLN A 127 -9.59 10.11 15.48
C GLN A 127 -8.23 10.51 14.90
N ILE A 128 -8.17 11.53 14.03
CA ILE A 128 -6.90 12.05 13.47
C ILE A 128 -6.02 12.65 14.56
N ILE A 129 -6.59 13.49 15.44
CA ILE A 129 -5.86 14.13 16.54
C ILE A 129 -5.36 13.07 17.51
N THR A 130 -6.22 12.11 17.87
CA THR A 130 -5.89 11.01 18.77
C THR A 130 -4.76 10.15 18.20
N TRP A 131 -4.84 9.79 16.93
CA TRP A 131 -3.78 9.05 16.24
C TRP A 131 -2.48 9.87 16.14
N SER A 132 -2.57 11.18 15.91
CA SER A 132 -1.39 12.06 15.86
C SER A 132 -0.68 12.14 17.23
N CYS A 133 -1.45 12.26 18.32
CA CYS A 133 -0.92 12.22 19.68
C CYS A 133 -0.28 10.86 20.00
N TRP A 134 -0.98 9.76 19.69
CA TRP A 134 -0.46 8.41 19.87
C TRP A 134 0.85 8.19 19.10
N ARG A 135 0.91 8.59 17.82
CA ARG A 135 2.11 8.40 16.99
C ARG A 135 3.31 9.18 17.54
N ARG A 136 3.09 10.42 18.00
CA ARG A 136 4.16 11.23 18.61
C ARG A 136 4.65 10.62 19.91
N ALA A 137 3.76 10.12 20.76
CA ALA A 137 4.14 9.41 21.98
C ALA A 137 4.95 8.16 21.66
N HIS A 138 4.54 7.38 20.65
CA HIS A 138 5.26 6.19 20.21
C HIS A 138 6.65 6.52 19.63
N GLN A 139 6.77 7.56 18.80
CA GLN A 139 8.05 8.04 18.29
C GLN A 139 8.98 8.53 19.40
N ALA A 140 8.44 9.23 20.40
CA ALA A 140 9.20 9.65 21.57
C ALA A 140 9.72 8.44 22.35
N GLY A 141 8.88 7.42 22.56
CA GLY A 141 9.30 6.15 23.18
C GLY A 141 10.42 5.44 22.41
N ALA A 142 10.28 5.33 21.07
CA ALA A 142 11.31 4.73 20.22
C ALA A 142 12.63 5.51 20.25
N ARG A 143 12.57 6.85 20.22
CA ARG A 143 13.75 7.72 20.37
C ARG A 143 14.41 7.54 21.73
N TRP A 144 13.61 7.46 22.79
CA TRP A 144 14.13 7.26 24.14
C TRP A 144 14.88 5.94 24.22
N ALA A 145 14.26 4.83 23.80
CA ALA A 145 14.91 3.51 23.76
C ALA A 145 16.22 3.47 22.97
N HIS A 146 16.28 4.15 21.81
CA HIS A 146 17.49 4.27 21.00
C HIS A 146 18.61 5.08 21.68
N LEU A 147 18.25 6.10 22.46
CA LEU A 147 19.21 6.86 23.25
C LEU A 147 19.72 6.05 24.44
N THR A 148 18.83 5.33 25.15
CA THR A 148 19.22 4.48 26.28
C THR A 148 20.12 3.32 25.84
N SER A 149 19.86 2.71 24.67
CA SER A 149 20.73 1.65 24.14
C SER A 149 22.12 2.15 23.73
N LYS A 150 22.24 3.43 23.32
CA LYS A 150 23.53 4.06 22.98
C LYS A 150 24.36 4.48 24.20
N MET A 151 23.72 4.71 25.35
CA MET A 151 24.40 5.07 26.60
C MET A 151 24.95 3.86 27.37
N GLN A 152 24.62 2.63 26.96
CA GLN A 152 25.12 1.38 27.54
C GLN A 152 26.33 0.79 26.79
N LEU A 153 26.87 1.51 25.79
CA LEU A 153 28.13 1.24 25.10
C LEU A 153 29.17 2.28 25.53
#